data_AF-A0A6H1C1X7-F1
#
_entry.id   AF-A0A6H1C1X7-F1
#
_cell.length_a   1.000
_cell.length_b   1.000
_cell.length_c   1.000
_cell.angle_alpha   90.00
_cell.angle_beta   90.00
_cell.angle_gamma   90.00
#
_symmetry.space_group_name_H-M   'P 1'
#
loop_
_entity.id
_entity.type
_entity.pdbx_description
1 polymer ?
#
loop_
_entity_poly.entity_id
_entity_poly.type
_entity_poly.pdbx_seq_one_letter_code
_entity_poly.pdbx_strand_id
1 'polypeptide(L)'
;MAVAPIPVDQRVIGIDSRRFASIEKALVELITNSDDSYSRLDNARAQANGRIDITYERHQSGAVLQVTDHAEGMPFDQAARILAYGAAHSPLSRGEGHGRGYFGRGLKQAVFGVGAGTVETVKDGRLTRIDLFRGENGGYLYDDHGGDLPVSDDDRERLGIPGNGTRVTLVVENPHVVISRYQTVVQALSDNVYLREVLSRRSVEVVHVAGRHEIQRSGRVLFDEPPALVLIGPDAPGSFDFDGDEYTFTLTLKRAEGAELTMSGDERTNGLVVVSGLAVLDCQMFEYENQVGAEYLFGTVHCAALIERLGQGEPIISDEREGLNHKDRFVAAFSHAVSVRLAEYVLAERDQLKHLEHAITSEHTAHMIDRLLHRMSESAIRDLGIGPAPASAPLTTATGTEKSVVLEFTTPFYYRRPGHRFHVTLEVDTERLPGDDRLTIAYTLPDSMRIDPRPAEIAVEQKAGVQRLEWTVVGEAAGERGEIMVRSGAFWAWCEIVIAENAPSPHHVPRPHTPPHPEEHRRPPRDHGEDMFVGYDLRYLGDDGGRAVYDPEQRTILINTGDPTVQLYLDGRGRFRDAARLLLAELFLDVIAGELARRSLENKGLQDDVHAYTAAKQKIIRRYGAQIHKSFA
;
A
#
# COMPACT_ATOMS: atom_id res chain seq x y z
N MET A 1 -26.90 3.21 -20.72
CA MET A 1 -26.67 4.62 -20.34
C MET A 1 -27.47 4.92 -19.08
N ALA A 2 -26.88 4.67 -17.93
CA ALA A 2 -27.45 5.07 -16.65
C ALA A 2 -26.30 5.47 -15.70
N VAL A 3 -25.53 6.50 -16.09
CA VAL A 3 -24.53 7.09 -15.20
C VAL A 3 -25.24 7.60 -13.94
N ALA A 4 -24.99 6.95 -12.81
CA ALA A 4 -25.72 7.15 -11.58
C ALA A 4 -24.78 7.19 -10.36
N PRO A 5 -25.13 7.93 -9.30
CA PRO A 5 -24.40 7.83 -8.04
C PRO A 5 -24.59 6.44 -7.42
N ILE A 6 -23.52 5.88 -6.85
CA ILE A 6 -23.63 4.65 -6.03
C ILE A 6 -24.66 4.95 -4.91
N PRO A 7 -25.72 4.13 -4.74
CA PRO A 7 -26.86 4.47 -3.88
C PRO A 7 -26.51 4.30 -2.38
N VAL A 8 -25.76 5.26 -1.85
CA VAL A 8 -25.21 5.33 -0.49
C VAL A 8 -25.03 6.79 -0.08
N ASP A 9 -24.94 7.04 1.22
CA ASP A 9 -24.20 8.20 1.72
C ASP A 9 -22.74 8.15 1.23
N GLN A 10 -22.42 9.10 0.36
CA GLN A 10 -21.10 9.25 -0.28
C GLN A 10 -19.96 9.41 0.74
N ARG A 11 -20.25 9.92 1.95
CA ARG A 11 -19.26 10.09 3.02
C ARG A 11 -18.74 8.76 3.54
N VAL A 12 -19.60 7.74 3.58
CA VAL A 12 -19.22 6.38 4.04
C VAL A 12 -18.26 5.76 3.04
N ILE A 13 -18.56 5.84 1.73
CA ILE A 13 -17.64 5.39 0.67
C ILE A 13 -16.30 6.12 0.80
N GLY A 14 -16.29 7.42 1.11
CA GLY A 14 -15.06 8.20 1.31
C GLY A 14 -14.28 7.90 2.59
N ILE A 15 -14.92 7.40 3.65
CA ILE A 15 -14.22 6.87 4.83
C ILE A 15 -13.61 5.52 4.48
N ASP A 16 -14.42 4.60 3.95
CA ASP A 16 -14.01 3.23 3.66
C ASP A 16 -12.92 3.16 2.58
N SER A 17 -13.04 3.91 1.47
CA SER A 17 -12.09 3.85 0.35
C SER A 17 -10.68 4.34 0.74
N ARG A 18 -10.57 5.25 1.73
CA ARG A 18 -9.26 5.70 2.25
C ARG A 18 -8.50 4.59 2.97
N ARG A 19 -9.18 3.57 3.51
CA ARG A 19 -8.56 2.38 4.12
C ARG A 19 -7.99 1.40 3.06
N PHE A 20 -8.43 1.50 1.80
CA PHE A 20 -8.02 0.65 0.67
C PHE A 20 -7.09 1.37 -0.33
N ALA A 21 -6.34 2.39 0.12
CA ALA A 21 -5.37 3.12 -0.70
C ALA A 21 -4.02 2.36 -0.90
N SER A 22 -4.10 1.08 -1.26
CA SER A 22 -2.97 0.17 -1.53
C SER A 22 -3.38 -0.82 -2.62
N ILE A 23 -2.48 -1.09 -3.57
CA ILE A 23 -2.75 -2.07 -4.65
C ILE A 23 -2.78 -3.50 -4.10
N GLU A 24 -1.98 -3.77 -3.07
CA GLU A 24 -1.89 -5.04 -2.37
C GLU A 24 -3.21 -5.36 -1.67
N LYS A 25 -3.76 -4.43 -0.86
CA LYS A 25 -5.07 -4.60 -0.21
C LYS A 25 -6.21 -4.75 -1.22
N ALA A 26 -6.15 -4.03 -2.35
CA ALA A 26 -7.13 -4.18 -3.43
C ALA A 26 -7.05 -5.56 -4.10
N LEU A 27 -5.85 -6.06 -4.39
CA LEU A 27 -5.64 -7.40 -4.95
C LEU A 27 -6.09 -8.51 -3.99
N VAL A 28 -5.73 -8.42 -2.70
CA VAL A 28 -6.16 -9.39 -1.65
C VAL A 28 -7.69 -9.49 -1.60
N GLU A 29 -8.39 -8.35 -1.57
CA GLU A 29 -9.85 -8.33 -1.59
C GLU A 29 -10.39 -8.99 -2.87
N LEU A 30 -9.87 -8.66 -4.06
CA LEU A 30 -10.34 -9.29 -5.31
C LEU A 30 -10.07 -10.81 -5.36
N ILE A 31 -8.89 -11.26 -4.95
CA ILE A 31 -8.54 -12.70 -4.89
C ILE A 31 -9.50 -13.44 -3.94
N THR A 32 -9.81 -12.87 -2.77
CA THR A 32 -10.78 -13.48 -1.84
C THR A 32 -12.22 -13.48 -2.38
N ASN A 33 -12.63 -12.47 -3.17
CA ASN A 33 -13.95 -12.49 -3.82
C ASN A 33 -14.04 -13.57 -4.93
N SER A 34 -12.95 -13.81 -5.67
CA SER A 34 -12.86 -14.91 -6.64
C SER A 34 -12.82 -16.30 -5.97
N ASP A 35 -12.14 -16.44 -4.82
CA ASP A 35 -12.18 -17.67 -4.02
C ASP A 35 -13.57 -17.94 -3.39
N ASP A 36 -14.25 -16.90 -2.89
CA ASP A 36 -15.65 -16.97 -2.44
C ASP A 36 -16.57 -17.46 -3.60
N SER A 37 -16.29 -17.04 -4.85
CA SER A 37 -17.01 -17.46 -6.06
C SER A 37 -16.74 -18.92 -6.46
N TYR A 38 -15.46 -19.34 -6.43
CA TYR A 38 -15.11 -20.74 -6.63
C TYR A 38 -15.72 -21.65 -5.55
N SER A 39 -15.73 -21.22 -4.29
CA SER A 39 -16.25 -22.01 -3.17
C SER A 39 -17.77 -22.25 -3.28
N ARG A 40 -18.54 -21.31 -3.84
CA ARG A 40 -19.96 -21.54 -4.19
C ARG A 40 -20.13 -22.57 -5.31
N LEU A 41 -19.20 -22.59 -6.27
CA LEU A 41 -19.20 -23.55 -7.37
C LEU A 41 -18.77 -24.96 -6.91
N ASP A 42 -17.75 -25.06 -6.06
CA ASP A 42 -17.29 -26.31 -5.42
C ASP A 42 -18.41 -26.96 -4.57
N ASN A 43 -19.18 -26.16 -3.83
CA ASN A 43 -20.35 -26.64 -3.08
C ASN A 43 -21.49 -27.16 -3.99
N ALA A 44 -21.54 -26.72 -5.25
CA ALA A 44 -22.51 -27.18 -6.24
C ALA A 44 -22.00 -28.33 -7.15
N ARG A 45 -20.68 -28.56 -7.20
CA ARG A 45 -20.00 -29.54 -8.07
C ARG A 45 -18.70 -30.01 -7.44
N ALA A 46 -18.52 -31.32 -7.29
CA ALA A 46 -17.32 -31.89 -6.66
C ALA A 46 -16.00 -31.48 -7.37
N GLN A 47 -15.28 -30.55 -6.74
CA GLN A 47 -13.93 -30.02 -7.03
C GLN A 47 -13.71 -29.28 -8.36
N ALA A 48 -13.10 -28.09 -8.25
CA ALA A 48 -12.11 -27.60 -9.21
C ALA A 48 -10.94 -26.85 -8.53
N ASN A 49 -9.72 -27.06 -9.03
CA ASN A 49 -8.58 -26.17 -8.74
C ASN A 49 -8.81 -24.82 -9.44
N GLY A 50 -9.52 -23.91 -8.79
CA GLY A 50 -9.84 -22.60 -9.32
C GLY A 50 -8.60 -21.79 -9.71
N ARG A 51 -8.64 -21.14 -10.87
CA ARG A 51 -7.56 -20.33 -11.44
C ARG A 51 -7.88 -18.86 -11.29
N ILE A 52 -6.93 -18.07 -10.78
CA ILE A 52 -7.05 -16.63 -10.62
C ILE A 52 -5.85 -15.98 -11.33
N ASP A 53 -6.10 -15.37 -12.48
CA ASP A 53 -5.10 -14.73 -13.31
C ASP A 53 -4.98 -13.24 -12.96
N ILE A 54 -3.78 -12.78 -12.61
CA ILE A 54 -3.50 -11.39 -12.26
C ILE A 54 -2.56 -10.77 -13.29
N THR A 55 -3.03 -9.82 -14.08
CA THR A 55 -2.20 -8.97 -14.94
C THR A 55 -1.80 -7.70 -14.18
N TYR A 56 -0.52 -7.33 -14.23
CA TYR A 56 0.02 -6.11 -13.66
C TYR A 56 0.77 -5.30 -14.72
N GLU A 57 0.17 -4.22 -15.21
CA GLU A 57 0.85 -3.23 -16.04
C GLU A 57 1.34 -2.07 -15.16
N ARG A 58 2.65 -1.94 -14.97
CA ARG A 58 3.23 -0.87 -14.15
C ARG A 58 3.58 0.35 -15.01
N HIS A 59 3.12 1.51 -14.57
CA HIS A 59 3.49 2.82 -15.09
C HIS A 59 4.31 3.59 -14.04
N GLN A 60 4.79 4.80 -14.36
CA GLN A 60 5.64 5.56 -13.43
C GLN A 60 4.82 6.40 -12.43
N SER A 61 3.67 6.95 -12.83
CA SER A 61 2.67 7.61 -11.95
C SER A 61 1.37 6.82 -11.74
N GLY A 62 1.19 5.69 -12.43
CA GLY A 62 -0.01 4.84 -12.30
C GLY A 62 0.29 3.34 -12.38
N ALA A 63 -0.78 2.55 -12.43
CA ALA A 63 -0.75 1.14 -12.81
C ALA A 63 -2.14 0.68 -13.28
N VAL A 64 -2.17 -0.40 -14.05
CA VAL A 64 -3.40 -1.16 -14.32
C VAL A 64 -3.24 -2.55 -13.77
N LEU A 65 -4.23 -3.01 -13.01
CA LEU A 65 -4.29 -4.37 -12.49
C LEU A 65 -5.55 -5.03 -13.02
N GLN A 66 -5.46 -6.29 -13.44
CA GLN A 66 -6.63 -7.08 -13.84
C GLN A 66 -6.62 -8.38 -13.06
N VAL A 67 -7.67 -8.64 -12.28
CA VAL A 67 -7.87 -9.93 -11.60
C VAL A 67 -9.00 -10.65 -12.31
N THR A 68 -8.73 -11.85 -12.82
CA THR A 68 -9.65 -12.63 -13.64
C THR A 68 -9.85 -14.02 -13.05
N ASP A 69 -11.11 -14.38 -12.79
CA ASP A 69 -11.51 -15.75 -12.43
C ASP A 69 -12.35 -16.40 -13.53
N HIS A 70 -12.37 -17.73 -13.48
CA HIS A 70 -13.17 -18.60 -14.34
C HIS A 70 -14.21 -19.34 -13.48
N ALA A 71 -14.83 -18.61 -12.54
CA ALA A 71 -15.75 -19.14 -11.53
C ALA A 71 -17.22 -19.06 -11.99
N GLU A 72 -18.16 -18.76 -11.09
CA GLU A 72 -19.59 -18.93 -11.38
C GLU A 72 -20.16 -17.94 -12.42
N GLY A 73 -19.57 -16.74 -12.54
CA GLY A 73 -20.08 -15.60 -13.31
C GLY A 73 -21.35 -14.98 -12.70
N MET A 74 -21.67 -13.72 -13.03
CA MET A 74 -22.84 -13.03 -12.46
C MET A 74 -23.80 -12.51 -13.55
N PRO A 75 -25.12 -12.72 -13.43
CA PRO A 75 -26.10 -12.03 -14.27
C PRO A 75 -26.20 -10.54 -13.92
N PHE A 76 -26.73 -9.73 -14.85
CA PHE A 76 -26.83 -8.27 -14.72
C PHE A 76 -27.45 -7.81 -13.41
N ASP A 77 -28.56 -8.43 -12.99
CA ASP A 77 -29.29 -8.05 -11.79
C ASP A 77 -28.52 -8.38 -10.49
N GLN A 78 -27.65 -9.38 -10.50
CA GLN A 78 -26.74 -9.68 -9.39
C GLN A 78 -25.58 -8.68 -9.35
N ALA A 79 -24.97 -8.41 -10.51
CA ALA A 79 -23.88 -7.44 -10.64
C ALA A 79 -24.33 -6.02 -10.24
N ALA A 80 -25.51 -5.58 -10.68
CA ALA A 80 -26.11 -4.32 -10.28
C ALA A 80 -26.49 -4.30 -8.78
N ARG A 81 -27.02 -5.40 -8.22
CA ARG A 81 -27.30 -5.50 -6.77
C ARG A 81 -26.05 -5.41 -5.90
N ILE A 82 -24.88 -5.85 -6.39
CA ILE A 82 -23.60 -5.65 -5.69
C ILE A 82 -23.25 -4.17 -5.56
N LEU A 83 -23.74 -3.28 -6.43
CA LEU A 83 -23.51 -1.84 -6.32
C LEU A 83 -24.28 -1.21 -5.15
N ALA A 84 -25.45 -1.74 -4.78
CA ALA A 84 -26.18 -1.31 -3.60
C ALA A 84 -25.37 -1.52 -2.31
N TYR A 85 -25.52 -0.62 -1.32
CA TYR A 85 -24.75 -0.66 -0.07
C TYR A 85 -25.65 -0.95 1.12
N GLY A 86 -25.15 -1.74 2.07
CA GLY A 86 -25.83 -2.01 3.35
C GLY A 86 -27.07 -2.90 3.28
N ALA A 87 -27.51 -3.33 2.08
CA ALA A 87 -28.55 -4.33 1.94
C ALA A 87 -28.08 -5.69 2.50
N ALA A 88 -28.91 -6.35 3.31
CA ALA A 88 -28.67 -7.68 3.87
C ALA A 88 -28.82 -8.76 2.77
N HIS A 89 -27.87 -8.78 1.84
CA HIS A 89 -27.89 -9.56 0.60
C HIS A 89 -26.56 -10.31 0.34
N SER A 90 -25.61 -10.28 1.29
CA SER A 90 -24.47 -11.20 1.26
C SER A 90 -24.98 -12.64 1.47
N PRO A 91 -24.38 -13.65 0.83
CA PRO A 91 -24.74 -15.05 1.06
C PRO A 91 -24.70 -15.44 2.56
N LEU A 92 -23.74 -14.94 3.35
CA LEU A 92 -23.72 -15.19 4.81
C LEU A 92 -25.02 -14.72 5.50
N SER A 93 -25.56 -13.56 5.12
CA SER A 93 -26.83 -13.03 5.67
C SER A 93 -28.09 -13.80 5.22
N ARG A 94 -27.91 -14.93 4.52
CA ARG A 94 -28.94 -15.94 4.21
C ARG A 94 -28.55 -17.35 4.65
N GLY A 95 -27.38 -17.54 5.26
CA GLY A 95 -26.79 -18.86 5.56
C GLY A 95 -26.12 -19.56 4.37
N GLU A 96 -25.94 -18.87 3.24
CA GLU A 96 -25.50 -19.40 1.94
C GLU A 96 -24.00 -19.13 1.64
N GLY A 97 -23.19 -18.75 2.63
CA GLY A 97 -21.79 -18.38 2.41
C GLY A 97 -20.84 -18.74 3.55
N HIS A 98 -19.56 -18.92 3.21
CA HIS A 98 -18.50 -19.40 4.12
C HIS A 98 -17.21 -18.56 4.01
N GLY A 99 -17.35 -17.29 3.62
CA GLY A 99 -16.25 -16.44 3.13
C GLY A 99 -16.22 -15.02 3.70
N ARG A 100 -15.18 -14.26 3.36
CA ARG A 100 -14.92 -12.90 3.90
C ARG A 100 -15.92 -11.85 3.40
N GLY A 101 -16.70 -12.15 2.36
CA GLY A 101 -17.69 -11.28 1.69
C GLY A 101 -18.93 -10.85 2.48
N TYR A 102 -18.93 -10.82 3.81
CA TYR A 102 -20.14 -10.69 4.66
C TYR A 102 -21.06 -9.48 4.40
N PHE A 103 -20.59 -8.39 3.75
CA PHE A 103 -21.42 -7.19 3.52
C PHE A 103 -21.46 -6.66 2.07
N GLY A 104 -20.89 -7.36 1.07
CA GLY A 104 -20.89 -6.89 -0.32
C GLY A 104 -20.23 -5.50 -0.51
N ARG A 105 -19.26 -5.16 0.37
CA ARG A 105 -18.57 -3.86 0.37
C ARG A 105 -17.31 -3.90 -0.49
N GLY A 106 -16.32 -4.70 -0.09
CA GLY A 106 -14.90 -4.49 -0.39
C GLY A 106 -14.50 -4.26 -1.84
N LEU A 107 -15.16 -4.88 -2.82
CA LEU A 107 -14.98 -4.58 -4.26
C LEU A 107 -15.06 -3.07 -4.56
N LYS A 108 -16.01 -2.35 -3.95
CA LYS A 108 -16.16 -0.90 -4.11
C LYS A 108 -15.02 -0.11 -3.46
N GLN A 109 -14.57 -0.52 -2.27
CA GLN A 109 -13.42 0.11 -1.61
C GLN A 109 -12.11 -0.15 -2.37
N ALA A 110 -11.89 -1.37 -2.87
CA ALA A 110 -10.73 -1.72 -3.68
C ALA A 110 -10.65 -0.83 -4.93
N VAL A 111 -11.75 -0.66 -5.68
CA VAL A 111 -11.81 0.21 -6.87
C VAL A 111 -11.65 1.69 -6.50
N PHE A 112 -12.52 2.23 -5.63
CA PHE A 112 -12.51 3.66 -5.32
C PHE A 112 -11.34 4.12 -4.44
N GLY A 113 -10.65 3.18 -3.78
CA GLY A 113 -9.42 3.42 -3.04
C GLY A 113 -8.22 3.61 -3.94
N VAL A 114 -8.13 2.87 -5.05
CA VAL A 114 -7.03 3.01 -6.02
C VAL A 114 -7.30 4.03 -7.14
N GLY A 115 -8.56 4.29 -7.47
CA GLY A 115 -8.95 5.33 -8.43
C GLY A 115 -10.29 5.03 -9.09
N ALA A 116 -10.23 4.33 -10.21
CA ALA A 116 -11.36 3.89 -11.02
C ALA A 116 -11.18 2.41 -11.43
N GLY A 117 -12.22 1.81 -12.02
CA GLY A 117 -12.16 0.43 -12.48
C GLY A 117 -13.39 -0.03 -13.24
N THR A 118 -13.34 -1.28 -13.69
CA THR A 118 -14.41 -1.93 -14.45
C THR A 118 -14.61 -3.35 -13.92
N VAL A 119 -15.87 -3.75 -13.73
CA VAL A 119 -16.26 -5.15 -13.53
C VAL A 119 -16.83 -5.67 -14.85
N GLU A 120 -16.20 -6.67 -15.45
CA GLU A 120 -16.69 -7.38 -16.63
C GLU A 120 -16.94 -8.84 -16.25
N THR A 121 -18.19 -9.31 -16.34
CA THR A 121 -18.56 -10.65 -15.85
C THR A 121 -19.43 -11.39 -16.89
N VAL A 122 -19.13 -12.67 -17.10
CA VAL A 122 -19.78 -13.52 -18.10
C VAL A 122 -20.58 -14.60 -17.40
N LYS A 123 -21.88 -14.65 -17.68
CA LYS A 123 -22.82 -15.65 -17.19
C LYS A 123 -23.64 -16.22 -18.33
N ASP A 124 -23.51 -17.53 -18.57
CA ASP A 124 -24.41 -18.34 -19.39
C ASP A 124 -24.62 -17.75 -20.81
N GLY A 125 -23.55 -17.20 -21.40
CA GLY A 125 -23.54 -16.57 -22.72
C GLY A 125 -23.85 -15.07 -22.74
N ARG A 126 -24.03 -14.43 -21.58
CA ARG A 126 -24.26 -12.99 -21.42
C ARG A 126 -23.04 -12.33 -20.78
N LEU A 127 -22.66 -11.15 -21.28
CA LEU A 127 -21.65 -10.26 -20.70
C LEU A 127 -22.34 -9.07 -20.04
N THR A 128 -22.03 -8.83 -18.76
CA THR A 128 -22.32 -7.56 -18.07
C THR A 128 -21.02 -6.77 -17.91
N ARG A 129 -21.05 -5.47 -18.22
CA ARG A 129 -19.99 -4.50 -17.90
C ARG A 129 -20.54 -3.42 -16.97
N ILE A 130 -19.81 -3.13 -15.90
CA ILE A 130 -20.06 -1.99 -15.02
C ILE A 130 -18.75 -1.21 -14.88
N ASP A 131 -18.76 0.07 -15.25
CA ASP A 131 -17.66 1.00 -14.98
C ASP A 131 -17.91 1.72 -13.65
N LEU A 132 -16.84 1.92 -12.86
CA LEU A 132 -16.85 2.50 -11.51
C LEU A 132 -15.81 3.63 -11.42
N PHE A 133 -16.25 4.86 -11.17
CA PHE A 133 -15.39 6.04 -11.26
C PHE A 133 -15.85 7.19 -10.35
N ARG A 134 -15.00 8.21 -10.20
CA ARG A 134 -15.35 9.47 -9.54
C ARG A 134 -15.82 10.46 -10.60
N GLY A 135 -16.96 11.10 -10.40
CA GLY A 135 -17.40 12.21 -11.25
C GLY A 135 -16.77 13.54 -10.87
N GLU A 136 -17.01 14.57 -11.69
CA GLU A 136 -16.43 15.92 -11.55
C GLU A 136 -16.57 16.52 -10.15
N ASN A 137 -17.72 16.32 -9.50
CA ASN A 137 -18.01 16.82 -8.17
C ASN A 137 -17.38 16.00 -7.03
N GLY A 138 -16.45 15.08 -7.34
CA GLY A 138 -15.83 14.13 -6.41
C GLY A 138 -16.74 12.95 -5.97
N GLY A 139 -17.99 12.92 -6.45
CA GLY A 139 -18.98 11.88 -6.14
C GLY A 139 -18.67 10.53 -6.77
N TYR A 140 -19.08 9.46 -6.10
CA TYR A 140 -18.90 8.07 -6.52
C TYR A 140 -20.00 7.68 -7.51
N LEU A 141 -19.62 7.37 -8.75
CA LEU A 141 -20.51 7.05 -9.85
C LEU A 141 -20.28 5.62 -10.37
N TYR A 142 -21.29 5.08 -11.05
CA TYR A 142 -21.17 3.93 -11.93
C TYR A 142 -21.88 4.18 -13.27
N ASP A 143 -21.51 3.44 -14.30
CA ASP A 143 -22.33 3.22 -15.50
C ASP A 143 -22.49 1.71 -15.71
N ASP A 144 -23.74 1.25 -15.75
CA ASP A 144 -24.11 -0.16 -15.97
C ASP A 144 -24.30 -0.51 -17.46
N HIS A 145 -24.05 0.47 -18.34
CA HIS A 145 -24.28 0.43 -19.79
C HIS A 145 -25.74 0.20 -20.23
N GLY A 146 -26.65 -0.11 -19.29
CA GLY A 146 -28.08 -0.33 -19.50
C GLY A 146 -28.52 -1.80 -19.62
N GLY A 147 -27.67 -2.79 -19.32
CA GLY A 147 -28.05 -4.20 -19.33
C GLY A 147 -26.89 -5.17 -19.61
N ASP A 148 -27.23 -6.45 -19.79
CA ASP A 148 -26.33 -7.46 -20.33
C ASP A 148 -26.47 -7.62 -21.86
N LEU A 149 -25.36 -7.92 -22.52
CA LEU A 149 -25.29 -8.20 -23.95
C LEU A 149 -24.95 -9.68 -24.19
N PRO A 150 -25.31 -10.28 -25.34
CA PRO A 150 -24.73 -11.56 -25.74
C PRO A 150 -23.20 -11.41 -25.87
N VAL A 151 -22.43 -12.34 -25.28
CA VAL A 151 -20.96 -12.29 -25.34
C VAL A 151 -20.47 -12.70 -26.73
N SER A 152 -19.56 -11.93 -27.32
CA SER A 152 -18.91 -12.26 -28.59
C SER A 152 -17.64 -13.12 -28.40
N ASP A 153 -17.12 -13.75 -29.45
CA ASP A 153 -15.84 -14.45 -29.38
C ASP A 153 -14.68 -13.45 -29.14
N ASP A 154 -14.74 -12.27 -29.76
CA ASP A 154 -13.82 -11.15 -29.51
C ASP A 154 -13.82 -10.74 -28.02
N ASP A 155 -14.99 -10.71 -27.36
CA ASP A 155 -15.07 -10.48 -25.91
C ASP A 155 -14.40 -11.58 -25.12
N ARG A 156 -14.54 -12.85 -25.52
CA ARG A 156 -13.92 -13.98 -24.82
C ARG A 156 -12.40 -13.94 -24.90
N GLU A 157 -11.85 -13.62 -26.07
CA GLU A 157 -10.40 -13.40 -26.25
C GLU A 157 -9.95 -12.18 -25.44
N ARG A 158 -10.64 -11.04 -25.57
CA ARG A 158 -10.37 -9.78 -24.85
C ARG A 158 -10.44 -9.90 -23.33
N LEU A 159 -11.31 -10.78 -22.81
CA LEU A 159 -11.47 -11.05 -21.37
C LEU A 159 -10.54 -12.14 -20.85
N GLY A 160 -10.13 -13.07 -21.71
CA GLY A 160 -9.51 -14.33 -21.31
C GLY A 160 -10.49 -15.36 -20.72
N ILE A 161 -11.81 -15.16 -20.87
CA ILE A 161 -12.87 -15.96 -20.22
C ILE A 161 -13.60 -16.83 -21.27
N PRO A 162 -13.24 -18.11 -21.43
CA PRO A 162 -13.87 -19.00 -22.41
C PRO A 162 -15.24 -19.53 -21.98
N GLY A 163 -15.57 -19.49 -20.69
CA GLY A 163 -16.80 -20.02 -20.10
C GLY A 163 -17.63 -18.94 -19.39
N ASN A 164 -17.94 -19.19 -18.11
CA ASN A 164 -18.34 -18.15 -17.16
C ASN A 164 -17.11 -17.68 -16.38
N GLY A 165 -17.21 -16.51 -15.75
CA GLY A 165 -16.13 -15.93 -14.96
C GLY A 165 -16.29 -14.43 -14.75
N THR A 166 -15.36 -13.81 -14.03
CA THR A 166 -15.33 -12.36 -13.80
C THR A 166 -13.93 -11.81 -13.93
N ARG A 167 -13.78 -10.69 -14.65
CA ARG A 167 -12.60 -9.83 -14.63
C ARG A 167 -12.91 -8.51 -13.95
N VAL A 168 -12.13 -8.15 -12.94
CA VAL A 168 -12.10 -6.79 -12.39
C VAL A 168 -10.81 -6.12 -12.85
N THR A 169 -10.95 -5.00 -13.58
CA THR A 169 -9.84 -4.12 -13.94
C THR A 169 -9.81 -2.93 -12.98
N LEU A 170 -8.66 -2.66 -12.39
CA LEU A 170 -8.36 -1.51 -11.55
C LEU A 170 -7.44 -0.55 -12.31
N VAL A 171 -7.72 0.74 -12.29
CA VAL A 171 -6.84 1.80 -12.80
C VAL A 171 -6.41 2.66 -11.62
N VAL A 172 -5.11 2.63 -11.33
CA VAL A 172 -4.50 3.34 -10.20
C VAL A 172 -4.22 4.78 -10.63
N GLU A 173 -5.24 5.63 -10.52
CA GLU A 173 -5.15 7.08 -10.78
C GLU A 173 -5.05 7.91 -9.47
N ASN A 174 -5.21 7.29 -8.29
CA ASN A 174 -5.08 7.99 -7.01
C ASN A 174 -3.60 8.26 -6.65
N PRO A 175 -3.12 9.51 -6.64
CA PRO A 175 -1.71 9.84 -6.41
C PRO A 175 -1.23 9.57 -4.98
N HIS A 176 -2.13 9.18 -4.06
CA HIS A 176 -1.78 8.78 -2.70
C HIS A 176 -1.47 7.28 -2.55
N VAL A 177 -1.65 6.48 -3.60
CA VAL A 177 -1.39 5.04 -3.61
C VAL A 177 0.06 4.76 -3.98
N VAL A 178 0.69 3.82 -3.26
CA VAL A 178 2.04 3.36 -3.60
C VAL A 178 1.96 2.32 -4.72
N ILE A 179 2.59 2.63 -5.85
CA ILE A 179 2.69 1.70 -6.98
C ILE A 179 3.96 0.86 -6.81
N SER A 180 3.81 -0.25 -6.08
CA SER A 180 4.91 -1.15 -5.72
C SER A 180 5.61 -1.77 -6.95
N ARG A 181 6.81 -2.33 -6.75
CA ARG A 181 7.51 -3.07 -7.81
C ARG A 181 6.87 -4.44 -7.97
N TYR A 182 6.93 -5.04 -9.16
CA TYR A 182 6.33 -6.35 -9.43
C TYR A 182 6.73 -7.43 -8.39
N GLN A 183 8.01 -7.55 -8.07
CA GLN A 183 8.49 -8.48 -7.03
C GLN A 183 7.89 -8.20 -5.65
N THR A 184 7.70 -6.92 -5.29
CA THR A 184 7.06 -6.51 -4.04
C THR A 184 5.58 -6.91 -4.03
N VAL A 185 4.86 -6.78 -5.15
CA VAL A 185 3.47 -7.23 -5.26
C VAL A 185 3.38 -8.76 -5.11
N VAL A 186 4.26 -9.52 -5.77
CA VAL A 186 4.28 -10.99 -5.65
C VAL A 186 4.59 -11.44 -4.23
N GLN A 187 5.57 -10.81 -3.56
CA GLN A 187 5.90 -11.10 -2.16
C GLN A 187 4.76 -10.74 -1.21
N ALA A 188 4.17 -9.55 -1.36
CA ALA A 188 3.05 -9.10 -0.54
C ALA A 188 1.81 -9.99 -0.69
N LEU A 189 1.61 -10.63 -1.86
CA LEU A 189 0.55 -11.63 -2.07
C LEU A 189 0.92 -13.01 -1.48
N SER A 190 2.17 -13.46 -1.62
CA SER A 190 2.69 -14.69 -0.99
C SER A 190 2.48 -14.66 0.52
N ASP A 191 2.94 -13.58 1.15
CA ASP A 191 3.09 -13.53 2.61
C ASP A 191 1.78 -13.12 3.31
N ASN A 192 0.75 -12.73 2.54
CA ASN A 192 -0.49 -12.20 3.07
C ASN A 192 -1.26 -13.24 3.90
N VAL A 193 -1.52 -12.94 5.17
CA VAL A 193 -2.22 -13.85 6.09
C VAL A 193 -3.58 -14.29 5.55
N TYR A 194 -4.33 -13.40 4.89
CA TYR A 194 -5.65 -13.70 4.34
C TYR A 194 -5.61 -14.56 3.08
N LEU A 195 -4.44 -14.68 2.43
CA LEU A 195 -4.29 -15.45 1.20
C LEU A 195 -3.68 -16.83 1.39
N ARG A 196 -3.01 -17.15 2.51
CA ARG A 196 -2.33 -18.46 2.71
C ARG A 196 -3.25 -19.65 2.41
N GLU A 197 -4.45 -19.64 2.99
CA GLU A 197 -5.49 -20.65 2.77
C GLU A 197 -6.14 -20.62 1.37
N VAL A 198 -6.03 -19.50 0.65
CA VAL A 198 -6.49 -19.38 -0.74
C VAL A 198 -5.42 -19.89 -1.71
N LEU A 199 -4.15 -19.55 -1.48
CA LEU A 199 -3.00 -19.97 -2.28
C LEU A 199 -2.78 -21.50 -2.19
N SER A 200 -3.13 -22.15 -1.08
CA SER A 200 -3.07 -23.60 -0.95
C SER A 200 -4.07 -24.32 -1.87
N ARG A 201 -5.31 -23.81 -1.97
CA ARG A 201 -6.43 -24.44 -2.72
C ARG A 201 -6.68 -23.90 -4.13
N ARG A 202 -6.18 -22.71 -4.47
CA ARG A 202 -6.32 -22.06 -5.80
C ARG A 202 -4.97 -21.90 -6.49
N SER A 203 -5.01 -21.75 -7.81
CA SER A 203 -3.85 -21.41 -8.64
C SER A 203 -3.89 -19.92 -8.97
N VAL A 204 -3.19 -19.11 -8.18
CA VAL A 204 -3.01 -17.67 -8.42
C VAL A 204 -1.71 -17.46 -9.18
N GLU A 205 -1.73 -16.75 -10.31
CA GLU A 205 -0.51 -16.31 -11.02
C GLU A 205 -0.52 -14.80 -11.22
N VAL A 206 0.66 -14.16 -11.15
CA VAL A 206 0.87 -12.75 -11.52
C VAL A 206 1.74 -12.66 -12.77
N VAL A 207 1.32 -11.82 -13.71
CA VAL A 207 2.01 -11.54 -14.98
C VAL A 207 2.27 -10.04 -15.08
N HIS A 208 3.54 -9.64 -15.08
CA HIS A 208 3.97 -8.28 -15.36
C HIS A 208 3.98 -8.04 -16.87
N VAL A 209 3.33 -6.97 -17.32
CA VAL A 209 3.20 -6.63 -18.75
C VAL A 209 3.57 -5.17 -19.04
N ALA A 210 3.86 -4.89 -20.30
CA ALA A 210 3.74 -3.56 -20.90
C ALA A 210 2.94 -3.67 -22.20
N GLY A 211 1.77 -3.03 -22.25
CA GLY A 211 0.78 -3.26 -23.30
C GLY A 211 0.48 -4.75 -23.46
N ARG A 212 0.67 -5.26 -24.68
CA ARG A 212 0.44 -6.67 -25.03
C ARG A 212 1.66 -7.59 -24.81
N HIS A 213 2.75 -7.11 -24.20
CA HIS A 213 3.98 -7.89 -24.01
C HIS A 213 4.18 -8.35 -22.56
N GLU A 214 4.32 -9.66 -22.34
CA GLU A 214 4.71 -10.26 -21.06
C GLU A 214 6.19 -10.01 -20.77
N ILE A 215 6.48 -9.31 -19.68
CA ILE A 215 7.83 -9.01 -19.19
C ILE A 215 8.31 -10.11 -18.23
N GLN A 216 7.44 -10.54 -17.32
CA GLN A 216 7.76 -11.51 -16.28
C GLN A 216 6.49 -12.18 -15.74
N ARG A 217 6.60 -13.44 -15.32
CA ARG A 217 5.54 -14.24 -14.69
C ARG A 217 6.03 -14.83 -13.37
N SER A 218 5.14 -15.00 -12.39
CA SER A 218 5.50 -15.56 -11.08
C SER A 218 5.52 -17.08 -11.04
N GLY A 219 4.83 -17.72 -11.99
CA GLY A 219 4.26 -19.06 -11.77
C GLY A 219 3.15 -19.00 -10.72
N ARG A 220 2.78 -20.14 -10.15
CA ARG A 220 1.84 -20.18 -9.02
C ARG A 220 2.43 -19.45 -7.82
N VAL A 221 1.75 -18.40 -7.35
CA VAL A 221 2.04 -17.77 -6.06
C VAL A 221 1.71 -18.77 -4.96
N LEU A 222 2.65 -18.94 -4.03
CA LEU A 222 2.55 -19.82 -2.88
C LEU A 222 3.12 -19.07 -1.68
N PHE A 223 2.55 -19.28 -0.49
CA PHE A 223 3.18 -18.88 0.75
C PHE A 223 4.33 -19.85 1.04
N ASP A 224 5.56 -19.33 1.13
CA ASP A 224 6.73 -20.11 1.55
C ASP A 224 6.78 -20.13 3.09
N GLU A 225 6.38 -21.25 3.70
CA GLU A 225 6.35 -21.35 5.16
C GLU A 225 7.77 -21.39 5.73
N PRO A 226 8.11 -20.53 6.72
CA PRO A 226 9.44 -20.55 7.34
C PRO A 226 9.80 -21.94 7.89
N PRO A 227 11.05 -22.43 7.67
CA PRO A 227 11.54 -23.65 8.29
C PRO A 227 11.33 -23.62 9.81
N ALA A 228 10.71 -24.67 10.37
CA ALA A 228 10.20 -24.62 11.73
C ALA A 228 10.06 -25.97 12.43
N LEU A 229 10.27 -25.95 13.74
CA LEU A 229 9.94 -27.03 14.66
C LEU A 229 8.46 -26.94 15.07
N VAL A 230 7.70 -28.04 14.94
CA VAL A 230 6.34 -28.12 15.49
C VAL A 230 6.41 -28.26 17.02
N LEU A 231 5.73 -27.35 17.72
CA LEU A 231 5.64 -27.29 19.18
C LEU A 231 4.33 -27.87 19.71
N ILE A 232 3.22 -27.58 19.02
CA ILE A 232 1.88 -28.11 19.29
C ILE A 232 1.30 -28.60 17.97
N GLY A 233 0.66 -29.77 17.97
CA GLY A 233 -0.06 -30.29 16.80
C GLY A 233 0.78 -31.21 15.91
N PRO A 234 0.42 -31.33 14.61
CA PRO A 234 -0.66 -30.63 13.92
C PRO A 234 -2.03 -30.90 14.55
N ASP A 235 -2.92 -29.90 14.48
CA ASP A 235 -4.32 -29.95 14.90
C ASP A 235 -4.59 -30.53 16.30
N ALA A 236 -3.78 -30.12 17.28
CA ALA A 236 -4.02 -30.53 18.66
C ALA A 236 -5.37 -29.98 19.15
N PRO A 237 -6.30 -30.82 19.66
CA PRO A 237 -7.62 -30.36 20.07
C PRO A 237 -7.54 -29.45 21.29
N GLY A 238 -8.54 -28.57 21.42
CA GLY A 238 -8.85 -27.77 22.59
C GLY A 238 -10.33 -27.41 22.61
N SER A 239 -10.82 -26.93 23.76
CA SER A 239 -12.20 -26.46 23.91
C SER A 239 -12.29 -25.32 24.93
N PHE A 240 -13.45 -24.66 24.94
CA PHE A 240 -13.81 -23.61 25.88
C PHE A 240 -15.32 -23.57 26.10
N ASP A 241 -15.74 -23.28 27.34
CA ASP A 241 -17.15 -23.09 27.68
C ASP A 241 -17.60 -21.65 27.36
N PHE A 242 -18.79 -21.49 26.79
CA PHE A 242 -19.44 -20.19 26.64
C PHE A 242 -20.96 -20.27 26.85
N ASP A 243 -21.48 -19.47 27.78
CA ASP A 243 -22.90 -19.36 28.18
C ASP A 243 -23.64 -20.69 28.48
N GLY A 244 -22.91 -21.79 28.64
CA GLY A 244 -23.41 -23.11 29.02
C GLY A 244 -23.05 -24.23 28.03
N ASP A 245 -22.58 -23.89 26.83
CA ASP A 245 -22.19 -24.83 25.78
C ASP A 245 -20.66 -24.93 25.64
N GLU A 246 -20.13 -26.12 25.34
CA GLU A 246 -18.71 -26.35 25.04
C GLU A 246 -18.43 -26.16 23.54
N TYR A 247 -17.40 -25.39 23.21
CA TYR A 247 -16.96 -25.11 21.83
C TYR A 247 -15.54 -25.61 21.59
N THR A 248 -15.32 -26.32 20.48
CA THR A 248 -14.03 -26.93 20.14
C THR A 248 -13.20 -26.11 19.15
N PHE A 249 -11.88 -26.19 19.27
CA PHE A 249 -10.91 -25.70 18.29
C PHE A 249 -9.75 -26.70 18.08
N THR A 250 -9.02 -26.58 16.97
CA THR A 250 -7.70 -27.22 16.80
C THR A 250 -6.60 -26.17 16.78
N LEU A 251 -5.41 -26.53 17.27
CA LEU A 251 -4.25 -25.66 17.35
C LEU A 251 -3.00 -26.35 16.79
N THR A 252 -2.31 -25.66 15.89
CA THR A 252 -0.95 -25.97 15.46
C THR A 252 -0.05 -24.79 15.83
N LEU A 253 1.00 -25.02 16.62
CA LEU A 253 2.02 -24.03 16.97
C LEU A 253 3.38 -24.51 16.45
N LYS A 254 4.13 -23.61 15.85
CA LYS A 254 5.45 -23.81 15.25
C LYS A 254 6.43 -22.76 15.75
N ARG A 255 7.71 -23.11 15.77
CA ARG A 255 8.84 -22.23 16.11
C ARG A 255 9.79 -22.15 14.92
N ALA A 256 10.02 -20.95 14.39
CA ALA A 256 10.94 -20.72 13.30
C ALA A 256 12.39 -21.13 13.65
N GLU A 257 13.10 -21.62 12.65
CA GLU A 257 14.53 -21.94 12.70
C GLU A 257 15.36 -20.81 12.08
N GLY A 258 16.36 -20.31 12.82
CA GLY A 258 17.40 -19.43 12.28
C GLY A 258 17.01 -17.97 11.93
N ALA A 259 15.74 -17.57 12.06
CA ALA A 259 15.29 -16.21 11.75
C ALA A 259 14.16 -15.71 12.67
N GLU A 260 14.15 -14.39 12.91
CA GLU A 260 12.98 -13.66 13.43
C GLU A 260 11.89 -13.54 12.35
N LEU A 261 10.63 -13.52 12.76
CA LEU A 261 9.48 -13.42 11.86
C LEU A 261 9.01 -11.97 11.69
N THR A 262 8.29 -11.69 10.60
CA THR A 262 7.64 -10.40 10.38
C THR A 262 6.49 -10.25 11.38
N MET A 263 6.63 -9.32 12.32
CA MET A 263 5.73 -9.18 13.49
C MET A 263 4.39 -8.48 13.23
N SER A 264 4.22 -7.76 12.12
CA SER A 264 3.10 -6.84 11.96
C SER A 264 2.72 -6.56 10.50
N GLY A 265 1.49 -6.10 10.29
CA GLY A 265 0.89 -5.90 8.97
C GLY A 265 0.23 -7.16 8.41
N ASP A 266 -0.47 -7.02 7.28
CA ASP A 266 -1.16 -8.15 6.63
C ASP A 266 -0.17 -9.22 6.11
N GLU A 267 1.12 -8.90 6.04
CA GLU A 267 2.25 -9.76 5.63
C GLU A 267 2.94 -10.46 6.82
N ARG A 268 2.38 -10.39 8.04
CA ARG A 268 3.03 -10.94 9.25
C ARG A 268 3.23 -12.46 9.15
N THR A 269 4.48 -12.92 9.11
CA THR A 269 4.82 -14.36 9.19
C THR A 269 4.79 -14.87 10.63
N ASN A 270 4.82 -13.96 11.61
CA ASN A 270 4.57 -14.23 13.02
C ASN A 270 3.06 -14.42 13.32
N GLY A 271 2.73 -15.26 14.31
CA GLY A 271 1.39 -15.34 14.89
C GLY A 271 0.56 -16.56 14.46
N LEU A 272 -0.56 -16.77 15.16
CA LEU A 272 -1.54 -17.79 14.79
C LEU A 272 -2.54 -17.22 13.79
N VAL A 273 -2.58 -17.80 12.60
CA VAL A 273 -3.64 -17.56 11.61
C VAL A 273 -4.95 -18.13 12.15
N VAL A 274 -5.95 -17.28 12.36
CA VAL A 274 -7.27 -17.68 12.87
C VAL A 274 -8.17 -18.06 11.70
N VAL A 275 -8.54 -19.33 11.61
CA VAL A 275 -9.31 -19.89 10.49
C VAL A 275 -10.70 -20.34 10.97
N SER A 276 -11.72 -20.06 10.17
CA SER A 276 -13.09 -20.52 10.40
C SER A 276 -13.79 -20.85 9.09
N GLY A 277 -14.19 -22.12 8.92
CA GLY A 277 -14.62 -22.63 7.62
C GLY A 277 -13.48 -22.52 6.60
N LEU A 278 -13.72 -21.80 5.50
CA LEU A 278 -12.71 -21.49 4.48
C LEU A 278 -12.01 -20.14 4.70
N ALA A 279 -12.48 -19.32 5.63
CA ALA A 279 -12.03 -17.94 5.81
C ALA A 279 -10.91 -17.82 6.85
N VAL A 280 -9.86 -17.09 6.50
CA VAL A 280 -8.95 -16.48 7.48
C VAL A 280 -9.62 -15.23 8.05
N LEU A 281 -9.77 -15.17 9.37
CA LEU A 281 -10.41 -14.06 10.07
C LEU A 281 -9.39 -13.05 10.61
N ASP A 282 -8.21 -13.52 11.03
CA ASP A 282 -7.19 -12.74 11.73
C ASP A 282 -5.82 -13.46 11.70
N CYS A 283 -4.75 -12.80 12.16
CA CYS A 283 -3.48 -13.42 12.51
C CYS A 283 -2.86 -12.73 13.74
N GLN A 284 -2.82 -13.42 14.88
CA GLN A 284 -2.42 -12.82 16.16
C GLN A 284 -1.84 -13.82 17.17
N MET A 285 -1.21 -13.30 18.24
CA MET A 285 -0.72 -14.07 19.40
C MET A 285 -1.56 -13.90 20.67
N PHE A 286 -2.78 -13.37 20.56
CA PHE A 286 -3.74 -13.19 21.66
C PHE A 286 -3.11 -12.46 22.87
N GLU A 287 -3.13 -13.03 24.09
CA GLU A 287 -2.53 -12.41 25.27
C GLU A 287 -1.00 -12.20 25.16
N TYR A 288 -0.34 -12.85 24.21
CA TYR A 288 1.11 -12.79 23.98
C TYR A 288 1.51 -11.86 22.82
N GLU A 289 0.57 -11.09 22.26
CA GLU A 289 0.84 -10.13 21.21
C GLU A 289 1.83 -9.04 21.67
N ASN A 290 2.93 -8.86 20.93
CA ASN A 290 4.10 -8.03 21.30
C ASN A 290 4.89 -8.49 22.56
N GLN A 291 4.77 -9.74 23.03
CA GLN A 291 5.62 -10.25 24.12
C GLN A 291 6.93 -10.85 23.60
N VAL A 292 8.05 -10.60 24.29
CA VAL A 292 9.35 -11.23 24.00
C VAL A 292 9.24 -12.75 24.15
N GLY A 293 9.78 -13.48 23.17
CA GLY A 293 9.60 -14.92 22.99
C GLY A 293 8.51 -15.26 21.96
N ALA A 294 7.59 -14.34 21.66
CA ALA A 294 6.60 -14.55 20.62
C ALA A 294 7.19 -14.42 19.21
N GLU A 295 8.34 -13.74 19.02
CA GLU A 295 8.88 -13.34 17.71
C GLU A 295 9.22 -14.51 16.77
N TYR A 296 9.45 -15.69 17.33
CA TYR A 296 9.78 -16.92 16.59
C TYR A 296 8.57 -17.85 16.44
N LEU A 297 7.41 -17.49 17.01
CA LEU A 297 6.24 -18.35 17.10
C LEU A 297 5.18 -17.99 16.05
N PHE A 298 4.65 -19.02 15.41
CA PHE A 298 3.58 -18.89 14.41
C PHE A 298 2.78 -20.18 14.29
N GLY A 299 1.68 -20.16 13.53
CA GLY A 299 0.90 -21.37 13.24
C GLY A 299 -0.53 -21.06 12.85
N THR A 300 -1.45 -21.95 13.23
CA THR A 300 -2.86 -21.88 12.84
C THR A 300 -3.76 -22.33 13.98
N VAL A 301 -4.90 -21.67 14.14
CA VAL A 301 -5.98 -22.10 15.04
C VAL A 301 -7.30 -22.14 14.28
N HIS A 302 -7.97 -23.30 14.26
CA HIS A 302 -9.24 -23.48 13.56
C HIS A 302 -10.40 -23.54 14.56
N CYS A 303 -11.41 -22.68 14.40
CA CYS A 303 -12.62 -22.70 15.22
C CYS A 303 -13.86 -22.41 14.36
N ALA A 304 -14.68 -23.43 14.08
CA ALA A 304 -15.85 -23.31 13.19
C ALA A 304 -16.94 -22.36 13.74
N ALA A 305 -17.12 -22.33 15.06
CA ALA A 305 -18.16 -21.53 15.70
C ALA A 305 -18.02 -20.01 15.47
N LEU A 306 -16.83 -19.51 15.11
CA LEU A 306 -16.62 -18.10 14.79
C LEU A 306 -17.41 -17.66 13.54
N ILE A 307 -17.38 -18.42 12.44
CA ILE A 307 -18.13 -18.08 11.22
C ILE A 307 -19.62 -18.39 11.34
N GLU A 308 -19.99 -19.39 12.13
CA GLU A 308 -21.39 -19.70 12.46
C GLU A 308 -22.06 -18.55 13.21
N ARG A 309 -21.41 -18.02 14.26
CA ARG A 309 -21.88 -16.86 15.03
C ARG A 309 -21.87 -15.57 14.21
N LEU A 310 -20.84 -15.34 13.39
CA LEU A 310 -20.81 -14.22 12.45
C LEU A 310 -22.01 -14.26 11.47
N GLY A 311 -22.37 -15.45 10.97
CA GLY A 311 -23.54 -15.66 10.11
C GLY A 311 -24.89 -15.42 10.82
N GLN A 312 -24.94 -15.55 12.15
CA GLN A 312 -26.12 -15.22 12.97
C GLN A 312 -26.24 -13.71 13.26
N GLY A 313 -25.24 -12.89 12.87
CA GLY A 313 -25.23 -11.46 13.11
C GLY A 313 -24.38 -11.01 14.30
N GLU A 314 -23.68 -11.92 14.98
CA GLU A 314 -22.82 -11.56 16.11
C GLU A 314 -21.55 -10.81 15.65
N PRO A 315 -21.07 -9.82 16.42
CA PRO A 315 -19.97 -8.95 16.02
C PRO A 315 -18.61 -9.62 16.29
N ILE A 316 -18.36 -10.79 15.69
CA ILE A 316 -17.14 -11.59 15.88
C ILE A 316 -15.88 -10.92 15.29
N ILE A 317 -16.07 -10.14 14.22
CA ILE A 317 -15.02 -9.34 13.57
C ILE A 317 -15.26 -7.85 13.91
N SER A 318 -14.19 -7.07 14.06
CA SER A 318 -14.25 -5.61 14.19
C SER A 318 -15.04 -4.93 13.05
N ASP A 319 -15.70 -3.80 13.33
CA ASP A 319 -16.37 -2.96 12.31
C ASP A 319 -15.38 -2.49 11.22
N GLU A 320 -14.13 -2.25 11.62
CA GLU A 320 -12.97 -1.95 10.78
C GLU A 320 -12.59 -3.09 9.82
N ARG A 321 -12.89 -4.36 10.17
CA ARG A 321 -12.39 -5.59 9.54
C ARG A 321 -10.87 -5.79 9.65
N GLU A 322 -10.26 -5.28 10.72
CA GLU A 322 -8.80 -5.36 10.98
C GLU A 322 -8.43 -6.52 11.94
N GLY A 323 -9.37 -7.43 12.22
CA GLY A 323 -9.19 -8.60 13.09
C GLY A 323 -10.43 -8.92 13.92
N LEU A 324 -10.30 -9.87 14.84
CA LEU A 324 -11.33 -10.29 15.79
C LEU A 324 -11.77 -9.14 16.72
N ASN A 325 -13.04 -9.13 17.09
CA ASN A 325 -13.57 -8.13 18.02
C ASN A 325 -13.36 -8.55 19.48
N HIS A 326 -12.22 -8.19 20.06
CA HIS A 326 -11.89 -8.48 21.47
C HIS A 326 -12.85 -7.88 22.53
N LYS A 327 -13.83 -7.07 22.14
CA LYS A 327 -14.90 -6.59 23.05
C LYS A 327 -16.08 -7.56 23.15
N ASP A 328 -16.19 -8.50 22.22
CA ASP A 328 -17.22 -9.53 22.27
C ASP A 328 -16.87 -10.63 23.30
N ARG A 329 -17.90 -11.16 23.98
CA ARG A 329 -17.71 -12.13 25.06
C ARG A 329 -17.28 -13.52 24.56
N PHE A 330 -17.77 -13.94 23.39
CA PHE A 330 -17.41 -15.23 22.79
C PHE A 330 -15.97 -15.18 22.26
N VAL A 331 -15.62 -14.10 21.55
CA VAL A 331 -14.25 -13.83 21.10
C VAL A 331 -13.27 -13.80 22.27
N ALA A 332 -13.62 -13.15 23.38
CA ALA A 332 -12.78 -13.10 24.58
C ALA A 332 -12.56 -14.48 25.23
N ALA A 333 -13.62 -15.30 25.33
CA ALA A 333 -13.51 -16.66 25.87
C ALA A 333 -12.60 -17.54 25.00
N PHE A 334 -12.78 -17.50 23.67
CA PHE A 334 -11.91 -18.18 22.71
C PHE A 334 -10.45 -17.71 22.82
N SER A 335 -10.22 -16.39 22.83
CA SER A 335 -8.88 -15.79 22.91
C SER A 335 -8.12 -16.22 24.17
N HIS A 336 -8.82 -16.29 25.31
CA HIS A 336 -8.24 -16.75 26.57
C HIS A 336 -7.90 -18.24 26.53
N ALA A 337 -8.81 -19.08 26.05
CA ALA A 337 -8.59 -20.53 25.96
C ALA A 337 -7.43 -20.92 25.02
N VAL A 338 -7.24 -20.18 23.92
CA VAL A 338 -6.06 -20.34 23.07
C VAL A 338 -4.80 -19.83 23.79
N SER A 339 -4.85 -18.69 24.45
CA SER A 339 -3.71 -18.12 25.21
C SER A 339 -3.17 -19.09 26.27
N VAL A 340 -4.06 -19.74 27.04
CA VAL A 340 -3.68 -20.76 28.04
C VAL A 340 -2.83 -21.90 27.43
N ARG A 341 -3.01 -22.21 26.13
CA ARG A 341 -2.23 -23.24 25.41
C ARG A 341 -0.87 -22.76 24.89
N LEU A 342 -0.63 -21.45 24.83
CA LEU A 342 0.63 -20.86 24.35
C LEU A 342 1.62 -20.54 25.47
N ALA A 343 1.12 -20.41 26.71
CA ALA A 343 1.84 -19.89 27.85
C ALA A 343 3.24 -20.49 28.06
N GLU A 344 3.36 -21.83 28.09
CA GLU A 344 4.64 -22.50 28.38
C GLU A 344 5.69 -22.28 27.27
N TYR A 345 5.26 -22.20 26.01
CA TYR A 345 6.14 -22.05 24.86
C TYR A 345 6.67 -20.61 24.72
N VAL A 346 5.82 -19.59 24.92
CA VAL A 346 6.25 -18.18 24.92
C VAL A 346 7.25 -17.93 26.06
N LEU A 347 6.98 -18.50 27.25
CA LEU A 347 7.90 -18.42 28.38
C LEU A 347 9.25 -19.09 28.11
N ALA A 348 9.27 -20.26 27.45
CA ALA A 348 10.49 -20.98 27.11
C ALA A 348 11.37 -20.21 26.10
N GLU A 349 10.79 -19.59 25.07
CA GLU A 349 11.53 -18.78 24.11
C GLU A 349 12.11 -17.52 24.76
N ARG A 350 11.29 -16.81 25.56
CA ARG A 350 11.72 -15.63 26.32
C ARG A 350 12.90 -15.91 27.26
N ASP A 351 13.05 -17.14 27.73
CA ASP A 351 14.15 -17.54 28.60
C ASP A 351 15.38 -18.04 27.81
N GLN A 352 15.22 -18.64 26.62
CA GLN A 352 16.33 -18.94 25.70
C GLN A 352 17.03 -17.67 25.19
N LEU A 353 16.26 -16.65 24.81
CA LEU A 353 16.76 -15.42 24.15
C LEU A 353 17.69 -14.57 25.04
N LYS A 354 17.72 -14.82 26.35
CA LYS A 354 18.58 -14.11 27.33
C LYS A 354 20.07 -14.47 27.25
N HIS A 355 20.46 -15.36 26.33
CA HIS A 355 21.76 -16.04 26.36
C HIS A 355 22.60 -15.97 25.06
N LEU A 356 22.21 -15.18 24.05
CA LEU A 356 22.79 -15.24 22.69
C LEU A 356 23.06 -13.86 22.05
N GLU A 357 24.30 -13.34 22.16
CA GLU A 357 24.82 -12.23 21.34
C GLU A 357 26.35 -12.34 21.13
N HIS A 358 26.86 -12.21 19.88
CA HIS A 358 28.08 -11.48 19.42
C HIS A 358 28.71 -12.00 18.09
N ALA A 359 29.36 -11.09 17.34
CA ALA A 359 30.38 -11.28 16.26
C ALA A 359 29.89 -11.75 14.84
N ILE A 360 30.49 -11.37 13.68
CA ILE A 360 31.61 -10.42 13.36
C ILE A 360 31.40 -9.63 12.02
N THR A 361 32.38 -9.45 11.10
CA THR A 361 32.42 -8.43 10.01
C THR A 361 33.12 -8.86 8.69
N SER A 362 33.00 -8.07 7.60
CA SER A 362 34.20 -7.65 6.79
C SER A 362 34.02 -6.49 5.75
N GLU A 363 35.11 -5.75 5.47
CA GLU A 363 35.48 -4.71 4.45
C GLU A 363 34.50 -3.76 3.67
N HIS A 364 33.17 -3.93 3.67
CA HIS A 364 32.27 -3.20 2.76
C HIS A 364 32.02 -1.68 3.04
N THR A 365 32.40 -1.14 4.21
CA THR A 365 31.83 0.11 4.79
C THR A 365 31.85 1.39 3.93
N ALA A 366 32.92 1.66 3.19
CA ALA A 366 33.11 2.99 2.58
C ALA A 366 32.10 3.34 1.47
N HIS A 367 31.85 2.41 0.54
CA HIS A 367 30.83 2.58 -0.51
C HIS A 367 29.39 2.42 0.03
N MET A 368 29.26 1.94 1.27
CA MET A 368 27.99 1.62 1.92
C MET A 368 27.31 2.88 2.47
N ILE A 369 28.11 3.81 3.03
CA ILE A 369 27.64 5.07 3.61
C ILE A 369 27.08 6.01 2.53
N ASP A 370 27.79 6.22 1.41
CA ASP A 370 27.29 7.08 0.32
C ASP A 370 25.99 6.54 -0.27
N ARG A 371 25.92 5.22 -0.50
CA ARG A 371 24.68 4.54 -0.90
C ARG A 371 23.59 4.66 0.16
N LEU A 372 23.92 4.70 1.45
CA LEU A 372 22.94 4.89 2.51
C LEU A 372 22.39 6.31 2.49
N LEU A 373 23.24 7.33 2.50
CA LEU A 373 22.81 8.74 2.53
C LEU A 373 21.95 9.08 1.32
N HIS A 374 22.33 8.67 0.11
CA HIS A 374 21.53 8.87 -1.09
C HIS A 374 20.17 8.16 -1.00
N ARG A 375 20.11 6.89 -0.55
CA ARG A 375 18.85 6.16 -0.36
C ARG A 375 17.99 6.71 0.79
N MET A 376 18.59 7.35 1.80
CA MET A 376 17.83 7.99 2.88
C MET A 376 17.28 9.36 2.47
N SER A 377 17.95 10.12 1.59
CA SER A 377 17.34 11.26 0.89
C SER A 377 16.17 10.80 0.00
N GLU A 378 16.41 9.77 -0.82
CA GLU A 378 15.39 9.15 -1.68
C GLU A 378 14.16 8.67 -0.87
N SER A 379 14.38 8.08 0.32
CA SER A 379 13.31 7.60 1.21
C SER A 379 12.67 8.70 2.06
N ALA A 380 13.40 9.75 2.46
CA ALA A 380 12.80 10.90 3.14
C ALA A 380 11.75 11.56 2.25
N ILE A 381 12.11 11.80 0.99
CA ILE A 381 11.24 12.44 0.00
C ILE A 381 10.13 11.47 -0.42
N ARG A 382 10.44 10.24 -0.87
CA ARG A 382 9.39 9.32 -1.32
C ARG A 382 8.50 8.86 -0.17
N ASP A 383 9.06 8.33 0.90
CA ASP A 383 8.32 7.55 1.89
C ASP A 383 7.81 8.36 3.10
N LEU A 384 8.30 9.59 3.30
CA LEU A 384 7.79 10.53 4.31
C LEU A 384 7.29 11.86 3.71
N GLY A 385 7.67 12.19 2.48
CA GLY A 385 7.41 13.52 1.87
C GLY A 385 8.32 14.63 2.40
N ILE A 386 9.35 14.30 3.18
CA ILE A 386 10.18 15.29 3.87
C ILE A 386 11.30 15.74 2.93
N GLY A 387 11.22 17.01 2.51
CA GLY A 387 12.26 17.70 1.77
C GLY A 387 13.18 18.56 2.65
N PRO A 388 14.14 19.28 2.02
CA PRO A 388 14.93 20.32 2.66
C PRO A 388 14.06 21.47 3.19
N ALA A 389 14.62 22.28 4.09
CA ALA A 389 13.92 23.42 4.66
C ALA A 389 14.08 24.65 3.74
N PRO A 390 13.08 25.54 3.62
CA PRO A 390 13.27 26.81 2.96
C PRO A 390 14.37 27.61 3.67
N ALA A 391 15.28 28.22 2.91
CA ALA A 391 16.32 29.08 3.48
C ALA A 391 15.69 30.24 4.26
N SER A 392 16.31 30.60 5.39
CA SER A 392 15.73 31.38 6.49
C SER A 392 15.16 32.75 6.10
N ALA A 393 13.90 32.79 5.65
CA ALA A 393 13.12 34.02 5.55
C ALA A 393 12.65 34.45 6.95
N PRO A 394 12.82 35.72 7.35
CA PRO A 394 12.42 36.18 8.68
C PRO A 394 10.89 36.17 8.83
N LEU A 395 10.39 35.72 9.98
CA LEU A 395 8.96 35.60 10.24
C LEU A 395 8.25 36.96 10.18
N THR A 396 7.43 37.16 9.16
CA THR A 396 6.36 38.17 9.13
C THR A 396 5.01 37.48 9.02
N THR A 397 4.02 37.99 9.75
CA THR A 397 2.74 37.33 9.94
C THR A 397 1.84 37.44 8.71
N ALA A 398 1.58 36.32 8.04
CA ALA A 398 0.56 36.21 7.00
C ALA A 398 -0.46 35.11 7.35
N THR A 399 -1.71 35.52 7.56
CA THR A 399 -2.84 34.59 7.73
C THR A 399 -3.36 34.15 6.36
N GLY A 400 -2.93 32.99 5.87
CA GLY A 400 -3.38 32.44 4.59
C GLY A 400 -3.07 30.95 4.47
N THR A 401 -4.11 30.12 4.41
CA THR A 401 -4.02 28.66 4.26
C THR A 401 -4.06 28.26 2.78
N GLU A 402 -2.91 28.01 2.15
CA GLU A 402 -2.86 27.48 0.79
C GLU A 402 -1.73 26.47 0.59
N LYS A 403 -1.94 25.49 -0.32
CA LYS A 403 -0.93 24.49 -0.68
C LYS A 403 0.16 25.17 -1.52
N SER A 404 1.19 25.72 -0.88
CA SER A 404 2.30 26.30 -1.64
C SER A 404 3.25 25.20 -2.16
N VAL A 405 2.86 24.63 -3.30
CA VAL A 405 3.66 23.75 -4.17
C VAL A 405 4.11 24.58 -5.36
N VAL A 406 5.41 24.57 -5.67
CA VAL A 406 5.98 25.50 -6.66
C VAL A 406 5.63 25.11 -8.10
N LEU A 407 5.47 23.81 -8.37
CA LEU A 407 5.28 23.24 -9.69
C LEU A 407 4.63 21.86 -9.54
N GLU A 408 3.37 21.68 -9.95
CA GLU A 408 2.68 20.37 -9.95
C GLU A 408 1.75 20.15 -11.15
N PHE A 409 1.54 18.90 -11.56
CA PHE A 409 0.46 18.54 -12.47
C PHE A 409 -0.83 18.27 -11.66
N THR A 410 -1.98 18.72 -12.15
CA THR A 410 -3.27 18.48 -11.45
C THR A 410 -3.62 16.99 -11.37
N THR A 411 -3.15 16.23 -12.36
CA THR A 411 -3.23 14.77 -12.45
C THR A 411 -1.95 14.29 -13.15
N PRO A 412 -1.12 13.43 -12.52
CA PRO A 412 0.18 13.00 -13.08
C PRO A 412 0.10 11.74 -13.96
N PHE A 413 -1.06 11.10 -14.08
CA PHE A 413 -1.28 9.90 -14.91
C PHE A 413 -2.62 9.96 -15.65
N TYR A 414 -2.63 9.64 -16.94
CA TYR A 414 -3.85 9.58 -17.76
C TYR A 414 -3.92 8.24 -18.50
N TYR A 415 -4.93 7.40 -18.21
CA TYR A 415 -5.23 6.17 -18.96
C TYR A 415 -6.55 6.36 -19.74
N ARG A 416 -6.50 6.57 -21.06
CA ARG A 416 -7.63 7.10 -21.85
C ARG A 416 -7.92 6.27 -23.11
N ARG A 417 -9.17 6.29 -23.59
CA ARG A 417 -9.56 5.58 -24.83
C ARG A 417 -9.10 6.34 -26.10
N PRO A 418 -8.80 5.63 -27.20
CA PRO A 418 -8.53 6.25 -28.51
C PRO A 418 -9.60 7.27 -28.95
N GLY A 419 -9.18 8.33 -29.64
CA GLY A 419 -10.04 9.38 -30.21
C GLY A 419 -10.64 10.36 -29.19
N HIS A 420 -10.53 10.10 -27.89
CA HIS A 420 -11.04 10.99 -26.85
C HIS A 420 -10.05 12.07 -26.47
N ARG A 421 -10.51 13.33 -26.51
CA ARG A 421 -9.76 14.50 -26.04
C ARG A 421 -9.81 14.60 -24.51
N PHE A 422 -8.71 15.01 -23.91
CA PHE A 422 -8.61 15.33 -22.48
C PHE A 422 -7.64 16.49 -22.27
N HIS A 423 -7.71 17.12 -21.09
CA HIS A 423 -6.91 18.28 -20.72
C HIS A 423 -5.83 17.85 -19.74
N VAL A 424 -4.58 18.19 -20.03
CA VAL A 424 -3.44 18.05 -19.11
C VAL A 424 -3.12 19.42 -18.55
N THR A 425 -3.25 19.58 -17.24
CA THR A 425 -3.03 20.87 -16.55
C THR A 425 -1.83 20.81 -15.60
N LEU A 426 -1.02 21.86 -15.65
CA LEU A 426 0.07 22.17 -14.71
C LEU A 426 -0.27 23.46 -13.94
N GLU A 427 0.01 23.48 -12.63
CA GLU A 427 -0.12 24.63 -11.75
C GLU A 427 1.28 25.06 -11.28
N VAL A 428 1.57 26.37 -11.32
CA VAL A 428 2.91 26.96 -11.10
C VAL A 428 2.83 28.16 -10.16
N ASP A 429 3.57 28.16 -9.06
CA ASP A 429 3.70 29.29 -8.12
C ASP A 429 4.83 30.22 -8.59
N THR A 430 4.48 31.25 -9.36
CA THR A 430 5.44 32.17 -10.02
C THR A 430 6.24 33.01 -9.04
N GLU A 431 5.73 33.23 -7.82
CA GLU A 431 6.38 34.04 -6.77
C GLU A 431 7.49 33.26 -6.04
N ARG A 432 7.51 31.93 -6.18
CA ARG A 432 8.46 31.03 -5.52
C ARG A 432 9.50 30.41 -6.44
N LEU A 433 9.44 30.71 -7.73
CA LEU A 433 10.50 30.40 -8.69
C LEU A 433 11.66 31.42 -8.61
N PRO A 434 12.90 31.03 -8.93
CA PRO A 434 14.01 31.97 -9.01
C PRO A 434 13.75 33.07 -10.06
N GLY A 435 14.13 34.31 -9.76
CA GLY A 435 14.11 35.39 -10.74
C GLY A 435 14.95 35.04 -11.97
N ASP A 436 14.40 35.30 -13.16
CA ASP A 436 14.93 34.98 -14.51
C ASP A 436 14.86 33.50 -14.94
N ASP A 437 14.22 32.60 -14.18
CA ASP A 437 14.06 31.18 -14.55
C ASP A 437 13.00 30.94 -15.65
N ARG A 438 13.11 29.81 -16.36
CA ARG A 438 12.29 29.49 -17.55
C ARG A 438 11.71 28.09 -17.47
N LEU A 439 10.40 27.95 -17.71
CA LEU A 439 9.72 26.67 -17.71
C LEU A 439 10.16 25.84 -18.93
N THR A 440 11.13 24.98 -18.70
CA THR A 440 11.64 24.03 -19.68
C THR A 440 10.69 22.84 -19.75
N ILE A 441 9.90 22.76 -20.81
CA ILE A 441 8.93 21.68 -21.02
C ILE A 441 9.48 20.71 -22.06
N ALA A 442 9.86 19.51 -21.61
CA ALA A 442 10.25 18.40 -22.47
C ALA A 442 9.10 17.39 -22.56
N TYR A 443 8.79 16.90 -23.76
CA TYR A 443 7.73 15.91 -23.95
C TYR A 443 8.13 14.88 -25.02
N THR A 444 7.63 13.67 -24.83
CA THR A 444 7.82 12.54 -25.74
C THR A 444 6.43 12.00 -26.06
N LEU A 445 5.98 12.17 -27.30
CA LEU A 445 4.67 11.71 -27.78
C LEU A 445 4.86 11.00 -29.13
N PRO A 446 4.21 9.85 -29.38
CA PRO A 446 4.18 9.22 -30.70
C PRO A 446 3.32 10.01 -31.68
N ASP A 447 3.49 9.80 -33.00
CA ASP A 447 2.80 10.55 -34.06
C ASP A 447 1.26 10.47 -34.00
N SER A 448 0.72 9.40 -33.39
CA SER A 448 -0.70 9.18 -33.17
C SER A 448 -1.26 9.91 -31.94
N MET A 449 -0.40 10.48 -31.08
CA MET A 449 -0.77 11.43 -30.05
C MET A 449 -0.52 12.87 -30.50
N ARG A 450 -1.48 13.75 -30.20
CA ARG A 450 -1.43 15.17 -30.55
C ARG A 450 -1.68 16.02 -29.32
N ILE A 451 -0.82 17.02 -29.14
CA ILE A 451 -0.90 18.00 -28.07
C ILE A 451 -1.05 19.40 -28.66
N ASP A 452 -2.03 20.16 -28.17
CA ASP A 452 -2.37 21.50 -28.64
C ASP A 452 -2.70 22.45 -27.47
N PRO A 453 -2.08 23.64 -27.35
CA PRO A 453 -0.95 24.11 -28.16
C PRO A 453 0.27 23.20 -28.01
N ARG A 454 1.17 23.15 -29.00
CA ARG A 454 2.45 22.46 -28.82
C ARG A 454 3.22 23.09 -27.65
N PRO A 455 3.69 22.31 -26.66
CA PRO A 455 4.52 22.87 -25.61
C PRO A 455 5.78 23.49 -26.21
N ALA A 456 6.05 24.71 -25.78
CA ALA A 456 7.26 25.47 -26.04
C ALA A 456 7.82 25.95 -24.69
N GLU A 457 9.06 26.41 -24.65
CA GLU A 457 9.64 26.97 -23.45
C GLU A 457 8.90 28.26 -23.04
N ILE A 458 8.32 28.28 -21.83
CA ILE A 458 7.52 29.41 -21.35
C ILE A 458 8.40 30.27 -20.43
N ALA A 459 8.57 31.54 -20.82
CA ALA A 459 9.08 32.55 -19.91
C ALA A 459 8.04 32.80 -18.81
N VAL A 460 8.45 32.71 -17.54
CA VAL A 460 7.57 33.03 -16.42
C VAL A 460 7.30 34.54 -16.46
N GLU A 461 6.10 34.94 -16.86
CA GLU A 461 5.70 36.33 -16.73
C GLU A 461 5.63 36.69 -15.25
N GLN A 462 6.26 37.81 -14.84
CA GLN A 462 6.20 38.31 -13.46
C GLN A 462 4.81 38.89 -13.15
N LYS A 463 3.84 37.99 -13.01
CA LYS A 463 2.48 38.19 -12.51
C LYS A 463 2.34 37.43 -11.20
N ALA A 464 1.84 38.11 -10.18
CA ALA A 464 1.58 37.55 -8.85
C ALA A 464 0.55 36.40 -8.89
N GLY A 465 0.75 35.40 -8.04
CA GLY A 465 -0.14 34.24 -7.86
C GLY A 465 0.06 33.06 -8.83
N VAL A 466 -0.67 31.98 -8.55
CA VAL A 466 -0.53 30.70 -9.26
C VAL A 466 -0.96 30.80 -10.73
N GLN A 467 -0.03 30.49 -11.65
CA GLN A 467 -0.31 30.37 -13.07
C GLN A 467 -0.75 28.93 -13.40
N ARG A 468 -1.89 28.80 -14.08
CA ARG A 468 -2.38 27.54 -14.66
C ARG A 468 -1.99 27.46 -16.13
N LEU A 469 -1.31 26.39 -16.51
CA LEU A 469 -0.96 26.04 -17.90
C LEU A 469 -1.73 24.78 -18.30
N GLU A 470 -2.23 24.74 -19.53
CA GLU A 470 -3.12 23.65 -19.96
C GLU A 470 -2.89 23.29 -21.43
N TRP A 471 -2.91 21.99 -21.70
CA TRP A 471 -2.75 21.40 -23.02
C TRP A 471 -3.89 20.42 -23.30
N THR A 472 -4.52 20.54 -24.48
CA THR A 472 -5.45 19.52 -24.97
C THR A 472 -4.64 18.40 -25.60
N VAL A 473 -4.85 17.16 -25.14
CA VAL A 473 -4.25 15.96 -25.71
C VAL A 473 -5.34 15.04 -26.29
N VAL A 474 -5.02 14.39 -27.40
CA VAL A 474 -5.77 13.26 -27.97
C VAL A 474 -4.79 12.22 -28.48
N GLY A 475 -5.12 10.94 -28.31
CA GLY A 475 -4.38 9.83 -28.92
C GLY A 475 -5.31 8.97 -29.75
N GLU A 476 -4.92 8.65 -30.99
CA GLU A 476 -5.77 7.98 -31.97
C GLU A 476 -5.57 6.44 -32.01
N ALA A 477 -4.54 5.91 -31.35
CA ALA A 477 -4.19 4.48 -31.36
C ALA A 477 -3.92 3.93 -29.95
N ALA A 478 -4.28 2.66 -29.72
CA ALA A 478 -4.16 1.99 -28.43
C ALA A 478 -2.83 1.22 -28.26
N GLY A 479 -2.39 1.07 -27.01
CA GLY A 479 -1.08 0.53 -26.64
C GLY A 479 0.04 1.57 -26.61
N GLU A 480 -0.28 2.84 -26.88
CA GLU A 480 0.68 3.93 -26.95
C GLU A 480 0.89 4.62 -25.60
N ARG A 481 2.12 5.14 -25.38
CA ARG A 481 2.52 5.88 -24.18
C ARG A 481 3.17 7.21 -24.55
N GLY A 482 3.03 8.20 -23.69
CA GLY A 482 3.59 9.53 -23.85
C GLY A 482 3.89 10.20 -22.52
N GLU A 483 4.81 11.16 -22.50
CA GLU A 483 5.32 11.80 -21.29
C GLU A 483 5.46 13.32 -21.44
N ILE A 484 5.26 14.05 -20.34
CA ILE A 484 5.53 15.49 -20.24
C ILE A 484 6.28 15.77 -18.93
N MET A 485 7.47 16.35 -19.03
CA MET A 485 8.33 16.81 -17.94
C MET A 485 8.43 18.32 -18.00
N VAL A 486 8.22 19.00 -16.88
CA VAL A 486 8.40 20.45 -16.74
C VAL A 486 9.46 20.72 -15.67
N ARG A 487 10.39 21.63 -15.94
CA ARG A 487 11.46 22.00 -15.00
C ARG A 487 11.65 23.50 -14.90
N SER A 488 12.06 23.94 -13.72
CA SER A 488 12.49 25.30 -13.41
C SER A 488 13.56 25.21 -12.31
N GLY A 489 14.83 25.40 -12.67
CA GLY A 489 15.97 25.20 -11.78
C GLY A 489 15.99 23.82 -11.09
N ALA A 490 15.93 23.83 -9.75
CA ALA A 490 15.84 22.63 -8.91
C ALA A 490 14.46 21.97 -8.96
N PHE A 491 13.40 22.74 -9.21
CA PHE A 491 12.02 22.25 -9.24
C PHE A 491 11.71 21.51 -10.56
N TRP A 492 10.87 20.49 -10.44
CA TRP A 492 10.42 19.66 -11.55
C TRP A 492 9.02 19.14 -11.26
N ALA A 493 8.23 18.91 -12.30
CA ALA A 493 6.98 18.15 -12.26
C ALA A 493 6.85 17.26 -13.49
N TRP A 494 6.21 16.09 -13.35
CA TRP A 494 6.14 15.11 -14.44
C TRP A 494 4.78 14.40 -14.56
N CYS A 495 4.41 14.03 -15.79
CA CYS A 495 3.14 13.42 -16.16
C CYS A 495 3.32 12.32 -17.23
N GLU A 496 2.61 11.20 -17.09
CA GLU A 496 2.51 10.12 -18.09
C GLU A 496 1.09 9.99 -18.65
N ILE A 497 1.02 9.60 -19.92
CA ILE A 497 -0.18 9.46 -20.75
C ILE A 497 -0.14 8.08 -21.40
N VAL A 498 -1.27 7.37 -21.38
CA VAL A 498 -1.42 6.03 -21.94
C VAL A 498 -2.75 5.93 -22.65
N ILE A 499 -2.76 5.39 -23.87
CA ILE A 499 -3.95 5.24 -24.69
C ILE A 499 -4.30 3.75 -24.82
N ALA A 500 -5.51 3.36 -24.44
CA ALA A 500 -5.93 1.96 -24.36
C ALA A 500 -7.45 1.79 -24.56
N GLU A 501 -7.85 0.79 -25.36
CA GLU A 501 -9.25 0.46 -25.68
C GLU A 501 -10.09 0.17 -24.42
N ASN A 502 -9.49 -0.52 -23.45
CA ASN A 502 -10.11 -0.98 -22.21
C ASN A 502 -10.21 0.08 -21.10
N ALA A 503 -9.72 1.31 -21.31
CA ALA A 503 -9.80 2.39 -20.33
C ALA A 503 -11.26 2.68 -19.91
N PRO A 504 -11.51 3.26 -18.70
CA PRO A 504 -12.84 3.68 -18.28
C PRO A 504 -13.47 4.72 -19.22
N SER A 505 -14.80 4.84 -19.20
CA SER A 505 -15.53 5.85 -19.98
C SER A 505 -15.19 7.28 -19.48
N PRO A 506 -15.00 8.27 -20.37
CA PRO A 506 -14.39 9.53 -20.02
C PRO A 506 -15.39 10.56 -19.45
N HIS A 507 -15.37 10.71 -18.12
CA HIS A 507 -15.78 11.94 -17.45
C HIS A 507 -14.64 12.42 -16.55
N HIS A 508 -14.52 13.75 -16.36
CA HIS A 508 -13.38 14.34 -15.66
C HIS A 508 -13.27 13.83 -14.22
N VAL A 509 -12.03 13.62 -13.77
CA VAL A 509 -11.66 13.52 -12.35
C VAL A 509 -10.83 14.75 -11.97
N PRO A 510 -11.46 15.88 -11.56
CA PRO A 510 -10.77 16.94 -10.85
C PRO A 510 -10.36 16.44 -9.45
N ARG A 511 -9.54 17.24 -8.75
CA ARG A 511 -9.35 17.07 -7.30
C ARG A 511 -10.73 17.07 -6.61
N PRO A 512 -11.06 16.11 -5.73
CA PRO A 512 -12.34 16.11 -5.03
C PRO A 512 -12.45 17.39 -4.19
N HIS A 513 -13.44 18.24 -4.51
CA HIS A 513 -13.78 19.43 -3.73
C HIS A 513 -14.18 19.01 -2.31
N THR A 514 -13.19 19.01 -1.42
CA THR A 514 -13.35 18.55 -0.05
C THR A 514 -13.90 19.72 0.75
N PRO A 515 -15.08 19.60 1.41
CA PRO A 515 -15.52 20.61 2.36
C PRO A 515 -14.47 20.76 3.48
N PRO A 516 -14.34 21.94 4.11
CA PRO A 516 -13.23 22.23 5.02
C PRO A 516 -13.14 21.19 6.15
N HIS A 517 -12.12 20.33 6.07
CA HIS A 517 -11.76 19.39 7.13
C HIS A 517 -10.96 20.12 8.22
N PRO A 518 -11.09 19.70 9.49
CA PRO A 518 -10.07 19.95 10.51
C PRO A 518 -8.69 19.44 10.06
N GLU A 519 -7.63 20.06 10.56
CA GLU A 519 -6.27 19.92 10.02
C GLU A 519 -5.56 18.62 10.44
N GLU A 520 -5.90 17.50 9.79
CA GLU A 520 -5.10 16.28 9.86
C GLU A 520 -4.15 16.13 8.65
N HIS A 521 -2.89 15.81 8.98
CA HIS A 521 -1.70 15.96 8.14
C HIS A 521 -1.81 15.39 6.72
N ARG A 522 -1.88 16.29 5.73
CA ARG A 522 -1.72 15.96 4.30
C ARG A 522 -0.27 15.54 4.03
N ARG A 523 -0.05 14.38 3.41
CA ARG A 523 1.29 13.96 2.95
C ARG A 523 1.70 14.77 1.70
N PRO A 524 2.96 15.21 1.60
CA PRO A 524 3.50 15.80 0.37
C PRO A 524 3.42 14.85 -0.84
N PRO A 525 3.25 15.35 -2.07
CA PRO A 525 3.18 14.53 -3.28
C PRO A 525 4.56 13.96 -3.70
N ARG A 526 4.59 13.22 -4.82
CA ARG A 526 5.77 12.47 -5.32
C ARG A 526 6.13 12.79 -6.78
N ASP A 527 5.28 13.53 -7.46
CA ASP A 527 5.39 13.97 -8.85
C ASP A 527 6.24 15.24 -9.01
N HIS A 528 6.75 15.80 -7.90
CA HIS A 528 7.61 16.99 -7.79
C HIS A 528 8.43 16.96 -6.46
N GLY A 529 9.57 17.67 -6.35
CA GLY A 529 10.36 17.74 -5.09
C GLY A 529 11.77 18.40 -5.14
N GLU A 530 12.48 18.43 -3.99
CA GLU A 530 13.86 18.95 -3.79
C GLU A 530 14.66 18.04 -2.81
N ASP A 531 16.00 17.99 -2.91
CA ASP A 531 16.88 16.99 -2.23
C ASP A 531 17.34 17.35 -0.80
N MET A 532 17.40 16.36 0.11
CA MET A 532 17.56 16.61 1.57
C MET A 532 18.96 16.40 2.20
N PHE A 533 19.55 15.20 2.18
CA PHE A 533 20.88 14.92 2.79
C PHE A 533 21.97 14.73 1.72
N VAL A 534 23.16 15.31 1.92
CA VAL A 534 24.23 15.35 0.88
C VAL A 534 25.60 14.78 1.30
N GLY A 535 25.84 14.46 2.57
CA GLY A 535 27.13 13.92 3.01
C GLY A 535 27.31 13.80 4.53
N TYR A 536 28.52 13.47 4.96
CA TYR A 536 28.93 13.47 6.37
C TYR A 536 30.36 14.00 6.51
N ASP A 537 30.72 14.49 7.71
CA ASP A 537 31.99 15.13 7.97
C ASP A 537 32.48 14.86 9.42
N LEU A 538 33.80 14.88 9.63
CA LEU A 538 34.42 14.59 10.94
C LEU A 538 34.99 15.87 11.55
N ARG A 539 34.39 16.33 12.64
CA ARG A 539 34.73 17.61 13.29
C ARG A 539 34.78 17.46 14.81
N TYR A 540 35.62 18.24 15.47
CA TYR A 540 35.60 18.35 16.94
C TYR A 540 34.51 19.35 17.34
N LEU A 541 33.49 18.89 18.07
CA LEU A 541 32.34 19.70 18.49
C LEU A 541 32.37 20.11 19.98
N GLY A 542 33.45 19.76 20.69
CA GLY A 542 33.55 19.91 22.15
C GLY A 542 32.90 18.75 22.91
N ASP A 543 33.16 18.71 24.21
CA ASP A 543 32.80 17.58 25.08
C ASP A 543 31.27 17.49 25.30
N ASP A 544 30.57 18.64 25.31
CA ASP A 544 29.11 18.73 25.40
C ASP A 544 28.39 18.59 24.03
N GLY A 545 29.14 18.48 22.92
CA GLY A 545 28.61 18.57 21.54
C GLY A 545 27.80 17.35 21.06
N GLY A 546 27.61 16.33 21.90
CA GLY A 546 27.01 15.05 21.53
C GLY A 546 27.90 14.20 20.62
N ARG A 547 27.48 12.96 20.32
CA ARG A 547 28.27 12.01 19.49
C ARG A 547 28.22 12.34 17.99
N ALA A 548 27.06 12.76 17.49
CA ALA A 548 26.86 13.24 16.12
C ALA A 548 25.63 14.16 16.03
N VAL A 549 25.62 15.07 15.05
CA VAL A 549 24.55 16.05 14.80
C VAL A 549 24.31 16.23 13.29
N TYR A 550 23.21 16.89 12.91
CA TYR A 550 22.93 17.30 11.53
C TYR A 550 23.20 18.79 11.35
N ASP A 551 23.88 19.15 10.26
CA ASP A 551 24.13 20.51 9.79
C ASP A 551 23.08 20.85 8.70
N PRO A 552 22.07 21.69 9.01
CA PRO A 552 21.00 22.00 8.07
C PRO A 552 21.42 23.00 6.97
N GLU A 553 22.51 23.74 7.15
CA GLU A 553 23.02 24.69 6.15
C GLU A 553 23.81 23.95 5.06
N GLN A 554 24.71 23.05 5.47
CA GLN A 554 25.50 22.22 4.56
C GLN A 554 24.77 20.93 4.13
N ARG A 555 23.63 20.61 4.74
CA ARG A 555 22.86 19.36 4.54
C ARG A 555 23.67 18.08 4.86
N THR A 556 24.63 18.15 5.78
CA THR A 556 25.56 17.06 6.14
C THR A 556 25.40 16.57 7.58
N ILE A 557 25.92 15.39 7.89
CA ILE A 557 25.97 14.83 9.25
C ILE A 557 27.38 15.01 9.84
N LEU A 558 27.50 15.74 10.95
CA LEU A 558 28.77 15.99 11.62
C LEU A 558 28.96 14.98 12.76
N ILE A 559 30.03 14.20 12.73
CA ILE A 559 30.37 13.24 13.80
C ILE A 559 31.48 13.83 14.68
N ASN A 560 31.27 13.81 16.00
CA ASN A 560 32.13 14.48 16.97
C ASN A 560 33.40 13.68 17.28
N THR A 561 34.55 14.15 16.79
CA THR A 561 35.85 13.53 17.08
C THR A 561 36.37 13.81 18.50
N GLY A 562 35.68 14.67 19.26
CA GLY A 562 35.93 14.90 20.68
C GLY A 562 35.34 13.84 21.61
N ASP A 563 34.29 13.14 21.19
CA ASP A 563 33.56 12.22 22.07
C ASP A 563 34.40 10.95 22.38
N PRO A 564 34.53 10.54 23.67
CA PRO A 564 35.32 9.37 24.05
C PRO A 564 34.86 8.05 23.41
N THR A 565 33.55 7.88 23.19
CA THR A 565 33.01 6.67 22.55
C THR A 565 33.35 6.64 21.06
N VAL A 566 33.39 7.80 20.38
CA VAL A 566 33.81 7.92 18.98
C VAL A 566 35.32 7.70 18.83
N GLN A 567 36.13 8.27 19.72
CA GLN A 567 37.60 8.16 19.69
C GLN A 567 38.12 6.72 19.77
N LEU A 568 37.43 5.83 20.49
CA LEU A 568 37.77 4.39 20.54
C LEU A 568 37.84 3.74 19.15
N TYR A 569 37.06 4.25 18.19
CA TYR A 569 36.93 3.71 16.84
C TYR A 569 37.64 4.54 15.76
N LEU A 570 38.36 5.61 16.12
CA LEU A 570 39.18 6.39 15.19
C LEU A 570 40.63 5.89 15.15
N ASP A 571 41.29 5.98 13.99
CA ASP A 571 42.71 5.73 13.82
C ASP A 571 43.56 7.00 14.11
N GLY A 572 44.89 6.85 14.14
CA GLY A 572 45.83 7.97 14.31
C GLY A 572 45.89 8.95 13.12
N ARG A 573 44.94 8.90 12.19
CA ARG A 573 44.78 9.78 11.03
C ARG A 573 43.36 10.37 10.93
N GLY A 574 42.52 10.15 11.95
CA GLY A 574 41.14 10.66 11.99
C GLY A 574 40.17 9.90 11.09
N ARG A 575 40.38 8.59 10.86
CA ARG A 575 39.48 7.73 10.09
C ARG A 575 38.86 6.64 10.95
N PHE A 576 37.65 6.21 10.61
CA PHE A 576 37.02 5.07 11.29
C PHE A 576 37.72 3.74 11.00
N ARG A 577 37.90 2.94 12.06
CA ARG A 577 38.26 1.51 12.00
C ARG A 577 37.01 0.70 11.63
N ASP A 578 37.14 -0.49 11.02
CA ASP A 578 35.97 -1.32 10.67
C ASP A 578 35.11 -1.76 11.87
N ALA A 579 35.66 -1.78 13.08
CA ALA A 579 34.88 -1.98 14.31
C ALA A 579 33.83 -0.87 14.56
N ALA A 580 33.93 0.28 13.88
CA ALA A 580 33.01 1.40 14.00
C ALA A 580 31.62 1.13 13.43
N ARG A 581 31.39 0.07 12.64
CA ARG A 581 30.14 -0.11 11.86
C ARG A 581 28.86 -0.02 12.67
N LEU A 582 28.81 -0.66 13.83
CA LEU A 582 27.61 -0.62 14.69
C LEU A 582 27.40 0.77 15.28
N LEU A 583 28.49 1.45 15.69
CA LEU A 583 28.46 2.84 16.12
C LEU A 583 28.05 3.79 14.97
N LEU A 584 28.53 3.57 13.74
CA LEU A 584 28.15 4.35 12.58
C LEU A 584 26.67 4.12 12.21
N ALA A 585 26.21 2.86 12.25
CA ALA A 585 24.80 2.54 12.08
C ALA A 585 23.95 3.25 13.14
N GLU A 586 24.33 3.18 14.41
CA GLU A 586 23.70 3.87 15.52
C GLU A 586 23.66 5.39 15.32
N LEU A 587 24.80 6.03 15.00
CA LEU A 587 24.91 7.49 14.85
C LEU A 587 24.15 7.99 13.62
N PHE A 588 24.28 7.34 12.46
CA PHE A 588 23.50 7.71 11.27
C PHE A 588 22.00 7.48 11.50
N LEU A 589 21.60 6.36 12.11
CA LEU A 589 20.21 6.08 12.46
C LEU A 589 19.66 7.11 13.44
N ASP A 590 20.39 7.45 14.49
CA ASP A 590 19.95 8.36 15.54
C ASP A 590 19.84 9.82 15.04
N VAL A 591 20.80 10.28 14.23
CA VAL A 591 20.77 11.62 13.61
C VAL A 591 19.70 11.71 12.53
N ILE A 592 19.64 10.75 11.59
CA ILE A 592 18.65 10.75 10.50
C ILE A 592 17.24 10.60 11.07
N ALA A 593 17.01 9.67 12.01
CA ALA A 593 15.69 9.54 12.64
C ALA A 593 15.36 10.72 13.55
N GLY A 594 16.35 11.38 14.16
CA GLY A 594 16.14 12.61 14.93
C GLY A 594 15.69 13.77 14.05
N GLU A 595 16.40 14.02 12.94
CA GLU A 595 16.04 15.10 11.99
C GLU A 595 14.71 14.83 11.28
N LEU A 596 14.47 13.59 10.84
CA LEU A 596 13.18 13.22 10.24
C LEU A 596 12.04 13.23 11.27
N ALA A 597 12.30 12.94 12.55
CA ALA A 597 11.30 13.08 13.62
C ALA A 597 10.98 14.55 13.89
N ARG A 598 12.01 15.40 14.01
CA ARG A 598 11.89 16.85 14.17
C ARG A 598 11.01 17.43 13.06
N ARG A 599 11.34 17.21 11.79
CA ARG A 599 10.53 17.66 10.64
C ARG A 599 9.12 17.06 10.59
N SER A 600 8.97 15.79 11.01
CA SER A 600 7.67 15.11 11.14
C SER A 600 6.82 15.61 12.31
N LEU A 601 7.31 16.59 13.08
CA LEU A 601 6.61 17.24 14.20
C LEU A 601 6.53 18.76 14.04
N GLU A 602 7.52 19.40 13.43
CA GLU A 602 7.42 20.78 12.90
C GLU A 602 6.22 20.89 11.94
N ASN A 603 6.07 19.91 11.02
CA ASN A 603 4.90 19.74 10.15
C ASN A 603 3.57 19.41 10.89
N LYS A 604 3.56 19.50 12.23
CA LYS A 604 2.41 19.23 13.12
C LYS A 604 2.28 20.23 14.27
N GLY A 605 3.18 21.21 14.39
CA GLY A 605 3.24 22.11 15.56
C GLY A 605 3.60 21.42 16.88
N LEU A 606 4.24 20.26 16.84
CA LEU A 606 4.60 19.43 17.99
C LEU A 606 6.12 19.34 18.22
N GLN A 607 6.91 20.26 17.67
CA GLN A 607 8.39 20.19 17.74
C GLN A 607 8.95 20.24 19.17
N ASP A 608 8.21 20.84 20.12
CA ASP A 608 8.59 21.00 21.52
C ASP A 608 8.11 19.86 22.44
N ASP A 609 7.29 18.92 21.92
CA ASP A 609 6.82 17.76 22.69
C ASP A 609 7.86 16.63 22.67
N VAL A 610 8.58 16.48 23.79
CA VAL A 610 9.62 15.45 24.00
C VAL A 610 9.08 14.02 23.85
N HIS A 611 7.83 13.75 24.24
CA HIS A 611 7.22 12.43 24.09
C HIS A 611 6.83 12.17 22.64
N ALA A 612 6.25 13.15 21.94
CA ALA A 612 5.98 13.06 20.51
C ALA A 612 7.27 12.90 19.71
N TYR A 613 8.33 13.63 20.04
CA TYR A 613 9.68 13.49 19.46
C TYR A 613 10.25 12.08 19.65
N THR A 614 10.21 11.57 20.88
CA THR A 614 10.66 10.21 21.18
C THR A 614 9.85 9.16 20.39
N ALA A 615 8.53 9.30 20.33
CA ALA A 615 7.65 8.38 19.60
C ALA A 615 7.84 8.46 18.08
N ALA A 616 7.98 9.66 17.51
CA ALA A 616 8.24 9.85 16.08
C ALA A 616 9.63 9.29 15.69
N LYS A 617 10.66 9.58 16.49
CA LYS A 617 12.01 9.04 16.31
C LYS A 617 12.02 7.52 16.39
N GLN A 618 11.38 6.93 17.41
CA GLN A 618 11.22 5.48 17.51
C GLN A 618 10.44 4.88 16.32
N LYS A 619 9.41 5.55 15.79
CA LYS A 619 8.66 5.07 14.61
C LYS A 619 9.52 5.07 13.34
N ILE A 620 10.37 6.08 13.17
CA ILE A 620 11.31 6.17 12.04
C ILE A 620 12.44 5.13 12.20
N ILE A 621 12.94 4.94 13.43
CA ILE A 621 13.88 3.86 13.79
C ILE A 621 13.28 2.48 13.50
N ARG A 622 12.02 2.21 13.85
CA ARG A 622 11.37 0.92 13.51
C ARG A 622 11.20 0.73 12.00
N ARG A 623 10.87 1.80 11.26
CA ARG A 623 10.62 1.72 9.80
C ARG A 623 11.90 1.52 8.98
N TYR A 624 12.98 2.22 9.31
CA TYR A 624 14.22 2.20 8.51
C TYR A 624 15.41 1.56 9.23
N GLY A 625 15.38 1.39 10.56
CA GLY A 625 16.48 0.83 11.34
C GLY A 625 16.90 -0.55 10.84
N ALA A 626 15.95 -1.45 10.57
CA ALA A 626 16.26 -2.75 9.97
C ALA A 626 16.93 -2.62 8.58
N GLN A 627 16.58 -1.61 7.78
CA GLN A 627 17.18 -1.34 6.46
C GLN A 627 18.54 -0.64 6.56
N ILE A 628 18.74 0.18 7.59
CA ILE A 628 19.98 0.90 7.91
C ILE A 628 21.00 -0.08 8.50
N HIS A 629 20.61 -0.95 9.45
CA HIS A 629 21.45 -2.04 9.95
C HIS A 629 21.75 -3.08 8.85
N LYS A 630 20.79 -3.45 7.98
CA LYS A 630 21.05 -4.20 6.73
C LYS A 630 21.86 -3.41 5.68
N SER A 631 22.17 -2.15 5.95
CA SER A 631 23.12 -1.31 5.21
C SER A 631 24.38 -1.00 6.04
N PHE A 632 24.68 -1.80 7.08
CA PHE A 632 25.96 -1.81 7.81
C PHE A 632 26.49 -3.22 8.15
N ALA A 633 25.63 -4.25 8.07
CA ALA A 633 26.00 -5.66 7.97
C ALA A 633 26.63 -5.97 6.60
#